data_AF-A0A534RKE5-F1
#
_entry.id   AF-A0A534RKE5-F1
#
_cell.length_a   1.000
_cell.length_b   1.000
_cell.length_c   1.000
_cell.angle_alpha   90.00
_cell.angle_beta   90.00
_cell.angle_gamma   90.00
#
_symmetry.space_group_name_H-M   'P 1'
#
loop_
_entity.id
_entity.type
_entity.pdbx_description
1 polymer ?
#
loop_
_entity_poly.entity_id
_entity_poly.type
_entity_poly.pdbx_seq_one_letter_code
_entity_poly.pdbx_strand_id
1 'polypeptide(L)'
;VVTPPHLVSLVDRVRRDPDVLAVILFGSRARGEASAGSDFDLCLVLTPGVRAGLPSARKRLDYLTAADVDLVVFQDLPLPLQSRVLREGQVLFARDEDALYALALRAVRDFELFRPIYRAYLDQVGRD
;
A
#
# COMPACT_ATOMS: atom_id res chain seq x y z
N VAL A 1 -0.79 -11.63 -14.75
CA VAL A 1 -2.00 -11.60 -13.88
C VAL A 1 -3.08 -10.91 -14.69
N VAL A 2 -4.21 -11.57 -14.94
CA VAL A 2 -5.37 -10.89 -15.57
C VAL A 2 -5.93 -9.92 -14.54
N THR A 3 -5.91 -8.63 -14.83
CA THR A 3 -6.41 -7.59 -13.93
C THR A 3 -7.94 -7.53 -14.07
N PRO A 4 -8.74 -7.83 -13.03
CA PRO A 4 -10.19 -7.77 -13.11
C PRO A 4 -10.72 -6.40 -13.59
N PRO A 5 -11.88 -6.36 -14.27
CA PRO A 5 -12.47 -5.11 -14.76
C PRO A 5 -12.70 -4.04 -13.68
N HIS A 6 -13.02 -4.46 -12.45
CA HIS A 6 -13.23 -3.54 -11.32
C HIS A 6 -11.92 -2.88 -10.83
N LEU A 7 -10.75 -3.51 -11.03
CA LEU A 7 -9.47 -2.88 -10.75
C LEU A 7 -9.11 -1.85 -11.81
N VAL A 8 -9.43 -2.13 -13.07
CA VAL A 8 -9.22 -1.17 -14.18
C VAL A 8 -10.00 0.11 -13.91
N SER A 9 -11.27 0.01 -13.52
CA SER A 9 -12.08 1.18 -13.21
C SER A 9 -11.60 1.94 -11.97
N LEU A 10 -11.10 1.25 -10.95
CA LEU A 10 -10.48 1.87 -9.78
C LEU A 10 -9.23 2.65 -10.17
N VAL A 11 -8.30 2.03 -10.89
CA VAL A 11 -7.06 2.67 -11.33
C VAL A 11 -7.35 3.90 -12.20
N ASP A 12 -8.34 3.82 -13.08
CA ASP A 12 -8.75 4.96 -13.91
C ASP A 12 -9.36 6.11 -13.10
N ARG A 13 -10.10 5.83 -12.01
CA ARG A 13 -10.58 6.87 -11.10
C ARG A 13 -9.40 7.51 -10.36
N VAL A 14 -8.50 6.69 -9.82
CA VAL A 14 -7.32 7.15 -9.08
C VAL A 14 -6.39 8.01 -9.95
N ARG A 15 -6.20 7.67 -11.22
CA ARG A 15 -5.39 8.46 -12.16
C ARG A 15 -5.85 9.92 -12.29
N ARG A 16 -7.14 10.18 -12.10
CA ARG A 16 -7.73 11.53 -12.17
C ARG A 16 -7.65 12.30 -10.85
N ASP A 17 -7.26 11.65 -9.76
CA ASP A 17 -7.17 12.28 -8.45
C ASP A 17 -5.76 12.84 -8.19
N PRO A 18 -5.60 14.16 -8.10
CA PRO A 18 -4.30 14.80 -7.88
C PRO A 18 -3.69 14.47 -6.52
N ASP A 19 -4.50 14.01 -5.56
CA ASP A 19 -4.03 13.64 -4.23
C ASP A 19 -3.37 12.26 -4.19
N VAL A 20 -3.48 11.48 -5.28
CA VAL A 20 -2.87 10.15 -5.36
C VAL A 20 -1.58 10.20 -6.16
N LEU A 21 -0.51 9.77 -5.50
CA LEU A 21 0.84 9.62 -6.05
C LEU A 21 1.00 8.26 -6.74
N ALA A 22 0.54 7.16 -6.13
CA ALA A 22 0.69 5.83 -6.70
C ALA A 22 -0.37 4.84 -6.20
N VAL A 23 -0.53 3.73 -6.93
CA VAL A 23 -1.29 2.54 -6.53
C VAL A 23 -0.36 1.34 -6.61
N ILE A 24 -0.28 0.58 -5.52
CA ILE A 24 0.56 -0.61 -5.41
C ILE A 24 -0.31 -1.81 -5.05
N LEU A 25 -0.31 -2.84 -5.89
CA LEU A 25 -0.85 -4.15 -5.53
C LEU A 25 0.15 -4.85 -4.63
N PHE A 26 -0.26 -5.37 -3.48
CA PHE A 26 0.62 -6.15 -2.60
C PHE A 26 -0.06 -7.45 -2.18
N GLY A 27 0.46 -8.11 -1.14
CA GLY A 27 -0.19 -9.28 -0.57
C GLY A 27 -0.04 -10.55 -1.42
N SER A 28 -0.95 -11.51 -1.21
CA SER A 28 -0.87 -12.85 -1.80
C SER A 28 -0.88 -12.82 -3.34
N ARG A 29 -1.63 -11.88 -3.93
CA ARG A 29 -1.72 -11.71 -5.38
C ARG A 29 -0.44 -11.16 -5.98
N ALA A 30 0.24 -10.24 -5.29
CA ALA A 30 1.55 -9.75 -5.72
C ALA A 30 2.64 -10.84 -5.60
N ARG A 31 2.55 -11.72 -4.60
CA ARG A 31 3.49 -12.85 -4.42
C ARG A 31 3.19 -14.07 -5.31
N GLY A 32 2.06 -14.10 -6.02
CA GLY A 32 1.65 -15.25 -6.84
C GLY A 32 1.13 -16.44 -6.02
N GLU A 33 0.81 -16.24 -4.75
CA GLU A 33 0.32 -17.26 -3.80
C GLU A 33 -1.22 -17.27 -3.69
N ALA A 34 -1.89 -16.37 -4.39
CA ALA A 34 -3.34 -16.20 -4.29
C ALA A 34 -4.13 -17.34 -4.96
N SER A 35 -5.22 -17.73 -4.30
CA SER A 35 -6.25 -18.59 -4.89
C SER A 35 -7.28 -17.74 -5.65
N ALA A 36 -8.18 -18.40 -6.38
CA ALA A 36 -9.20 -17.70 -7.17
C ALA A 36 -10.09 -16.76 -6.34
N GLY A 37 -10.33 -17.10 -5.06
CA GLY A 37 -11.15 -16.33 -4.13
C GLY A 37 -10.37 -15.39 -3.20
N SER A 38 -9.06 -15.16 -3.43
CA SER A 38 -8.31 -14.19 -2.60
C SER A 38 -8.69 -12.75 -2.95
N ASP A 39 -8.71 -11.87 -1.95
CA ASP A 39 -8.92 -10.44 -2.17
C ASP A 39 -7.74 -9.78 -2.89
N PHE A 40 -7.96 -8.58 -3.42
CA PHE A 40 -6.93 -7.72 -3.97
C PHE A 40 -6.49 -6.68 -2.95
N ASP A 41 -5.31 -6.87 -2.37
CA ASP A 41 -4.68 -5.91 -1.47
C ASP A 41 -4.08 -4.74 -2.26
N LEU A 42 -4.71 -3.58 -2.20
CA LEU A 42 -4.25 -2.35 -2.88
C LEU A 42 -3.82 -1.30 -1.87
N CYS A 43 -2.63 -0.75 -2.07
CA CYS A 43 -2.11 0.37 -1.30
C CYS A 43 -2.15 1.66 -2.13
N LEU A 44 -2.89 2.66 -1.65
CA LEU A 44 -2.86 4.01 -2.17
C LEU A 44 -1.73 4.80 -1.51
N VAL A 45 -0.86 5.37 -2.32
CA VAL A 45 0.18 6.30 -1.87
C VAL A 45 -0.30 7.71 -2.19
N LEU A 46 -0.52 8.54 -1.17
CA LEU A 46 -0.94 9.93 -1.36
C LEU A 46 0.24 10.86 -1.67
N THR A 47 -0.02 12.00 -2.32
CA THR A 47 0.99 13.01 -2.61
C THR A 47 1.50 13.69 -1.34
N PRO A 48 2.77 14.17 -1.32
CA PRO A 48 3.29 14.98 -0.23
C PRO A 48 2.39 16.19 0.03
N GLY A 49 1.87 16.32 1.26
CA GLY A 49 0.94 17.40 1.64
C GLY A 49 -0.44 16.89 2.07
N VAL A 50 -0.86 15.74 1.56
CA VAL A 50 -2.05 15.04 2.05
C VAL A 50 -1.64 14.19 3.25
N ARG A 51 -1.97 14.68 4.46
CA ARG A 51 -1.61 14.00 5.71
C ARG A 51 -2.52 12.80 5.99
N ALA A 52 -1.93 11.77 6.61
CA ALA A 52 -2.64 10.69 7.29
C ALA A 52 -3.73 11.24 8.23
N GLY A 53 -4.89 10.58 8.30
CA GLY A 53 -6.03 10.95 9.14
C GLY A 53 -7.37 10.99 8.42
N LEU A 54 -8.28 11.89 8.80
CA LEU A 54 -9.60 12.02 8.16
C LEU A 54 -9.54 12.16 6.62
N PRO A 55 -8.57 12.91 6.03
CA PRO A 55 -8.43 12.98 4.57
C PRO A 55 -8.09 11.62 3.93
N SER A 56 -7.20 10.82 4.53
CA SER A 56 -6.83 9.50 4.01
C SER A 56 -7.97 8.48 4.16
N ALA A 57 -8.67 8.51 5.29
CA ALA A 57 -9.87 7.70 5.52
C ALA A 57 -10.98 8.03 4.50
N ARG A 58 -11.18 9.32 4.19
CA ARG A 58 -12.15 9.74 3.16
C ARG A 58 -11.75 9.25 1.78
N LYS A 59 -10.47 9.38 1.39
CA LYS A 59 -9.97 8.83 0.13
C LYS A 59 -10.18 7.32 0.05
N ARG A 60 -9.88 6.59 1.13
CA ARG A 60 -10.14 5.15 1.19
C ARG A 60 -11.62 4.83 0.92
N LEU A 61 -12.54 5.58 1.53
CA LEU A 61 -13.98 5.44 1.30
C LEU A 61 -14.40 5.77 -0.13
N ASP A 62 -13.83 6.81 -0.74
CA ASP A 62 -14.13 7.21 -2.12
C ASP A 62 -13.81 6.08 -3.12
N TYR A 63 -12.81 5.24 -2.82
CA TYR A 63 -12.33 4.17 -3.68
C TYR A 63 -12.74 2.75 -3.26
N LEU A 64 -13.56 2.61 -2.21
CA LEU A 64 -14.16 1.32 -1.86
C LEU A 64 -15.20 0.96 -2.93
N THR A 65 -14.88 -0.01 -3.79
CA THR A 65 -15.66 -0.28 -5.01
C THR A 65 -16.27 -1.68 -5.11
N ALA A 66 -15.84 -2.69 -4.34
CA ALA A 66 -16.34 -4.06 -4.48
C ALA A 66 -16.02 -4.95 -3.26
N ALA A 67 -16.61 -6.15 -3.22
CA ALA A 67 -16.49 -7.15 -2.15
C ALA A 67 -15.12 -7.85 -2.05
N ASP A 68 -14.19 -7.62 -2.98
CA ASP A 68 -12.94 -8.38 -3.08
C ASP A 68 -11.69 -7.47 -3.16
N VAL A 69 -11.79 -6.21 -2.71
CA VAL A 69 -10.66 -5.25 -2.74
C VAL A 69 -10.41 -4.68 -1.35
N ASP A 70 -9.25 -5.03 -0.80
CA ASP A 70 -8.74 -4.46 0.44
C ASP A 70 -7.85 -3.26 0.13
N LEU A 71 -8.46 -2.08 0.20
CA LEU A 71 -7.77 -0.82 -0.01
C LEU A 71 -7.16 -0.32 1.31
N VAL A 72 -5.89 0.08 1.31
CA VAL A 72 -5.22 0.74 2.44
C VAL A 72 -4.48 1.99 1.96
N VAL A 73 -4.19 2.92 2.88
CA VAL A 73 -3.38 4.10 2.58
C VAL A 73 -1.98 3.93 3.15
N PHE A 74 -0.96 4.12 2.32
CA PHE A 74 0.45 3.87 2.67
C PHE A 74 0.88 4.63 3.94
N GLN A 75 0.50 5.91 4.03
CA GLN A 75 0.85 6.78 5.14
C GLN A 75 0.23 6.35 6.48
N ASP A 76 -0.86 5.58 6.44
CA ASP A 76 -1.55 5.07 7.64
C ASP A 76 -0.98 3.71 8.10
N LEU A 77 -0.12 3.07 7.28
CA LEU A 77 0.46 1.78 7.61
C LEU A 77 1.60 1.91 8.63
N PRO A 78 1.75 0.94 9.55
CA PRO A 78 2.93 0.84 10.38
C PRO A 78 4.17 0.49 9.54
N LEU A 79 5.36 0.88 10.01
CA LEU A 79 6.64 0.74 9.29
C LEU A 79 6.91 -0.68 8.74
N PRO A 80 6.64 -1.79 9.46
CA PRO A 80 6.82 -3.13 8.91
C PRO A 80 5.94 -3.40 7.68
N LEU A 81 4.69 -2.92 7.69
CA LEU A 81 3.77 -3.08 6.56
C LEU A 81 4.15 -2.16 5.39
N GLN A 82 4.59 -0.92 5.65
CA GLN A 82 5.16 -0.06 4.60
C GLN A 82 6.35 -0.75 3.92
N SER A 83 7.28 -1.31 4.68
CA SER A 83 8.41 -2.06 4.13
C SER A 83 7.95 -3.27 3.32
N ARG A 84 6.88 -3.97 3.74
CA ARG A 84 6.33 -5.11 3.00
C ARG A 84 5.74 -4.68 1.66
N VAL A 85 4.92 -3.63 1.65
CA VAL A 85 4.32 -3.07 0.43
C VAL A 85 5.41 -2.67 -0.57
N LEU A 86 6.49 -2.04 -0.11
CA LEU A 86 7.58 -1.62 -1.01
C LEU A 86 8.43 -2.79 -1.53
N ARG A 87 8.56 -3.89 -0.77
CA ARG A 87 9.38 -5.05 -1.15
C ARG A 87 8.64 -6.03 -2.06
N GLU A 88 7.38 -6.29 -1.74
CA GLU A 88 6.56 -7.32 -2.40
C GLU A 88 5.59 -6.72 -3.43
N GLY A 89 5.38 -5.40 -3.38
CA GLY A 89 4.33 -4.75 -4.15
C GLY A 89 4.67 -4.56 -5.63
N GLN A 90 3.65 -4.68 -6.45
CA GLN A 90 3.66 -4.33 -7.86
C GLN A 90 3.00 -2.96 -8.06
N VAL A 91 3.75 -1.99 -8.59
CA VAL A 91 3.20 -0.66 -8.92
C VAL A 91 2.24 -0.79 -10.11
N LEU A 92 0.98 -0.45 -9.90
CA LEU A 92 -0.06 -0.41 -10.94
C LEU A 92 -0.18 0.98 -11.59
N PHE A 93 0.17 2.02 -10.83
CA PHE A 93 0.17 3.41 -11.28
C PHE A 93 1.16 4.23 -10.43
N ALA A 94 1.89 5.12 -11.08
CA ALA A 94 2.67 6.18 -10.44
C ALA A 94 2.49 7.48 -11.23
N ARG A 95 2.16 8.56 -10.54
CA ARG A 95 2.05 9.91 -11.09
C ARG A 95 3.42 10.57 -11.27
N ASP A 96 4.28 10.35 -10.28
CA ASP A 96 5.63 10.89 -10.20
C ASP A 96 6.52 9.81 -9.57
N GLU A 97 7.36 9.18 -10.39
CA GLU A 97 8.23 8.09 -9.97
C GLU A 97 9.34 8.58 -9.03
N ASP A 98 9.86 9.79 -9.22
CA ASP A 98 10.91 10.36 -8.37
C ASP A 98 10.37 10.64 -6.97
N ALA A 99 9.17 11.21 -6.88
CA ALA A 99 8.50 11.43 -5.61
C ALA A 99 8.15 10.12 -4.89
N LEU A 100 7.73 9.09 -5.64
CA LEU A 100 7.48 7.75 -5.10
C LEU A 100 8.77 7.12 -4.58
N TYR A 101 9.87 7.22 -5.34
CA TYR A 101 11.18 6.70 -4.95
C TYR A 101 11.72 7.40 -3.69
N ALA A 102 11.61 8.73 -3.63
CA ALA A 102 12.00 9.50 -2.45
C ALA A 102 11.19 9.11 -1.20
N LEU A 103 9.89 8.82 -1.35
CA LEU A 103 9.04 8.31 -0.28
C LEU A 103 9.47 6.90 0.15
N ALA A 104 9.74 6.01 -0.81
CA ALA A 104 10.18 4.65 -0.54
C ALA A 104 11.52 4.63 0.23
N LEU A 105 12.49 5.46 -0.17
CA LEU A 105 13.78 5.58 0.52
C LEU A 105 13.61 6.03 1.98
N ARG A 106 12.71 6.99 2.24
CA ARG A 106 12.39 7.42 3.61
C ARG A 106 11.81 6.28 4.43
N ALA A 107 10.77 5.61 3.90
CA ALA A 107 10.11 4.51 4.60
C ALA A 107 11.07 3.33 4.89
N VAL A 108 11.95 2.98 3.95
CA VAL A 108 12.97 1.94 4.15
C VAL A 108 13.92 2.35 5.27
N ARG A 109 14.49 3.56 5.22
CA ARG A 109 15.40 4.06 6.26
C ARG A 109 14.73 4.06 7.64
N ASP A 110 13.50 4.55 7.72
CA ASP A 110 12.76 4.63 8.98
C ASP A 110 12.49 3.22 9.54
N PHE A 111 12.16 2.25 8.67
CA PHE A 111 12.04 0.84 9.07
C PHE A 111 13.39 0.22 9.49
N GLU A 112 14.50 0.53 8.83
CA GLU A 112 15.83 0.05 9.24
C GLU A 112 16.18 0.52 10.66
N LEU A 113 15.88 1.77 10.99
CA LEU A 113 16.06 2.32 12.34
C LEU A 113 15.14 1.65 13.37
N PHE A 114 13.90 1.33 12.98
CA PHE A 114 12.93 0.66 13.85
C PHE A 114 13.15 -0.86 13.98
N ARG A 115 13.80 -1.50 13.01
CA ARG A 115 13.95 -2.96 12.90
C ARG A 115 14.49 -3.65 14.16
N PRO A 116 15.52 -3.12 14.88
CA PRO A 116 16.00 -3.77 16.09
C PRO A 116 14.93 -3.90 17.17
N ILE A 117 14.12 -2.85 17.36
CA ILE A 117 13.02 -2.83 18.33
C ILE A 117 11.93 -3.83 17.90
N TYR A 118 11.57 -3.83 16.62
CA TYR A 118 10.59 -4.75 16.08
C TYR A 118 11.00 -6.22 16.26
N ARG A 119 12.28 -6.55 16.03
CA ARG A 119 12.81 -7.91 16.25
C ARG A 119 12.76 -8.32 17.71
N ALA A 120 13.18 -7.44 18.62
CA ALA A 120 13.12 -7.71 20.05
C ALA A 120 11.68 -7.98 20.53
N TYR A 121 10.70 -7.23 20.01
CA TYR A 121 9.28 -7.47 20.29
C TYR A 121 8.81 -8.84 19.78
N LEU A 122 9.12 -9.21 18.53
CA LEU A 122 8.74 -10.51 17.98
C LEU A 122 9.37 -11.68 18.75
N ASP A 123 10.63 -11.55 19.18
CA ASP A 123 11.32 -12.56 19.97
C ASP A 123 10.71 -12.76 21.37
N GLN A 124 10.01 -11.75 21.91
CA GLN A 124 9.27 -11.89 23.16
C GLN A 124 7.94 -12.60 22.93
N VAL A 125 7.18 -12.19 21.91
CA VAL A 125 5.86 -12.78 21.62
C VAL A 125 5.96 -14.21 21.11
N GLY A 126 7.00 -14.57 20.36
CA GLY A 126 7.18 -15.92 19.82
C GLY A 126 7.73 -16.95 20.81
N ARG A 127 7.96 -16.57 22.07
CA ARG A 127 8.41 -17.48 23.15
C ARG A 127 7.26 -17.97 24.05
N ASP A 128 6.05 -17.47 23.83
CA ASP A 128 4.80 -17.94 24.45
C ASP A 128 4.05 -18.88 23.48
#